data_AF-A0A7I4Y935-F1
#
_entry.id   AF-A0A7I4Y935-F1
#
_cell.length_a   1.000
_cell.length_b   1.000
_cell.length_c   1.000
_cell.angle_alpha   90.00
_cell.angle_beta   90.00
_cell.angle_gamma   90.00
#
_symmetry.space_group_name_H-M   'P 1'
#
loop_
_entity.id
_entity.type
_entity.pdbx_description
1 polymer ?
#
loop_
_entity_poly.entity_id
_entity_poly.type
_entity_poly.pdbx_seq_one_letter_code
_entity_poly.pdbx_strand_id
1 'polypeptide(L)'
;MLLRIGILLIILHQGYVVQANGEPCTRRIVGYITSWGNASFTDDQAKSLTHLVFAFFTMESDGSIHLQGTAAQQRLDNIMTTARHHPHLKVLFAIGGWENSQYFSLLTVDHPRRTILINNIVDVVLKYGFDGVDLDWEYPVTGGSVEGTPADRRNYVHLMRELRNRFRELEEQNNKRTGYLISFAGAAGHWVLKPGYDLVQLVKYADFVNVMSYDYFGAWQSKWGAFTGPPAPLHFATPPKFSGRMNVHATMKYYSCQIKATNKLNMGVPFYGRYWHNVGDAVDPNDDMWRTATASDGQTKFEGGDVQWRDLHHRYNISMARFHQGAKSPYIWIPEKKTFVGFENPESLMHKIDYITEHDLGGVMIWAIDFDDDQRTMLNVLTKGRLCQHKSAAKELSYKCSPIDEQRWWTYDDGEELAGMCGKSAPLYNGYYPVCDPDDPGHACCGKYGYCGSGPEFCSCPECVDYAADPMLILKEPIKPSQSKITWYTSDAADGKRGRCGPQIPPIDGTPATCNPDDEKAHCCSNGGYCGNTKEHCECVGCVDFSKARDFKYKPVEWWTYAEKPANVGRCGPDAERLPSGKIAKCDPDGEAYCCSRSGYCGRGSDYCECLGCVDFKKHPDYEY
;
A
#
# COMPACT_ATOMS: atom_id res chain seq x y z
N MET A 1 55.28 44.59 19.15
CA MET A 1 54.26 43.64 19.64
C MET A 1 53.34 43.32 18.47
N LEU A 2 53.54 42.18 17.79
CA LEU A 2 52.63 41.61 16.79
C LEU A 2 53.06 40.14 16.59
N LEU A 3 52.42 39.25 17.33
CA LEU A 3 52.57 37.80 17.23
C LEU A 3 51.93 37.33 15.92
N ARG A 4 52.70 36.66 15.05
CA ARG A 4 52.13 35.84 13.97
C ARG A 4 51.80 34.47 14.52
N ILE A 5 50.52 34.17 14.70
CA ILE A 5 50.02 32.83 14.97
C ILE A 5 49.79 32.16 13.61
N GLY A 6 50.61 31.16 13.29
CA GLY A 6 50.36 30.28 12.15
C GLY A 6 49.27 29.27 12.52
N ILE A 7 48.16 29.28 11.80
CA ILE A 7 47.12 28.26 11.89
C ILE A 7 47.60 27.07 11.06
N LEU A 8 47.98 25.99 11.75
CA LEU A 8 48.25 24.69 11.16
C LEU A 8 46.89 24.01 10.89
N LEU A 9 46.42 24.04 9.64
CA LEU A 9 45.27 23.25 9.20
C LEU A 9 45.68 21.77 9.15
N ILE A 10 45.25 21.01 10.15
CA ILE A 10 45.29 19.54 10.11
C ILE A 10 44.12 19.09 9.24
N ILE A 11 44.42 18.71 7.98
CA ILE A 11 43.47 18.05 7.09
C ILE A 11 43.30 16.61 7.59
N LEU A 12 42.21 16.33 8.29
CA LEU A 12 41.76 14.95 8.54
C LEU A 12 41.26 14.36 7.22
N HIS A 13 42.02 13.42 6.64
CA HIS A 13 41.56 12.62 5.51
C HIS A 13 40.43 11.70 5.97
N GLN A 14 39.18 12.12 5.72
CA GLN A 14 38.05 11.20 5.67
C GLN A 14 38.19 10.41 4.36
N GLY A 15 38.41 9.09 4.48
CA GLY A 15 38.51 8.19 3.35
C GLY A 15 37.16 8.08 2.63
N TYR A 16 36.99 8.86 1.57
CA TYR A 16 35.89 8.70 0.64
C TYR A 16 36.32 7.80 -0.52
N VAL A 17 35.37 7.04 -1.08
CA VAL A 17 35.53 6.47 -2.41
C VAL A 17 35.51 7.64 -3.41
N VAL A 18 36.70 8.03 -3.88
CA VAL A 18 36.91 9.16 -4.78
C VAL A 18 36.55 8.72 -6.20
N GLN A 19 35.60 9.41 -6.84
CA GLN A 19 35.31 9.22 -8.27
C GLN A 19 36.46 9.74 -9.15
N ALA A 20 36.44 9.39 -10.44
CA ALA A 20 37.36 9.94 -11.45
C ALA A 20 37.38 11.49 -11.52
N ASN A 21 36.37 12.17 -10.95
CA ASN A 21 36.25 13.63 -10.88
C ASN A 21 36.56 14.25 -9.51
N GLY A 22 37.03 13.48 -8.51
CA GLY A 22 37.53 14.05 -7.24
C GLY A 22 36.50 14.38 -6.16
N GLU A 23 35.18 14.29 -6.41
CA GLU A 23 34.15 14.47 -5.37
C GLU A 23 33.78 13.16 -4.65
N PRO A 24 33.59 13.19 -3.33
CA PRO A 24 33.13 12.05 -2.54
C PRO A 24 31.76 11.49 -2.94
N CYS A 25 31.67 10.18 -3.16
CA CYS A 25 30.36 9.52 -3.26
C CYS A 25 29.64 9.54 -1.90
N THR A 26 28.43 10.13 -1.86
CA THR A 26 27.63 10.26 -0.64
C THR A 26 26.65 9.10 -0.41
N ARG A 27 26.47 8.22 -1.40
CA ARG A 27 25.56 7.07 -1.30
C ARG A 27 26.19 5.92 -0.53
N ARG A 28 25.36 5.26 0.27
CA ARG A 28 25.76 4.10 1.08
C ARG A 28 25.74 2.83 0.25
N ILE A 29 26.74 1.99 0.46
CA ILE A 29 26.72 0.57 0.14
C ILE A 29 26.78 -0.17 1.47
N VAL A 30 25.65 -0.73 1.89
CA VAL A 30 25.48 -1.44 3.16
C VAL A 30 25.43 -2.94 2.87
N GLY A 31 26.35 -3.71 3.44
CA GLY A 31 26.36 -5.17 3.29
C GLY A 31 25.99 -5.87 4.60
N TYR A 32 24.99 -6.75 4.58
CA TYR A 32 24.79 -7.70 5.68
C TYR A 32 25.72 -8.89 5.49
N ILE A 33 26.34 -9.36 6.58
CA ILE A 33 27.12 -10.59 6.62
C ILE A 33 26.62 -11.49 7.75
N THR A 34 26.35 -12.75 7.43
CA THR A 34 25.70 -13.66 8.38
C THR A 34 26.69 -14.22 9.41
N SER A 35 26.25 -14.48 10.64
CA SER A 35 27.06 -15.02 11.73
C SER A 35 27.27 -16.53 11.59
N TRP A 36 26.38 -17.20 10.86
CA TRP A 36 26.41 -18.62 10.54
C TRP A 36 27.05 -18.96 9.19
N GLY A 37 27.38 -17.94 8.37
CA GLY A 37 28.01 -18.13 7.07
C GLY A 37 29.46 -18.62 7.15
N ASN A 38 29.92 -19.28 6.09
CA ASN A 38 31.29 -19.84 6.02
C ASN A 38 32.23 -19.05 5.08
N ALA A 39 31.70 -18.21 4.19
CA ALA A 39 32.52 -17.42 3.26
C ALA A 39 33.31 -16.34 4.03
N SER A 40 34.61 -16.22 3.76
CA SER A 40 35.48 -15.24 4.44
C SER A 40 35.18 -13.80 4.00
N PHE A 41 35.33 -12.84 4.92
CA PHE A 41 35.26 -11.42 4.60
C PHE A 41 36.63 -10.87 4.19
N THR A 42 36.72 -10.35 2.97
CA THR A 42 37.99 -9.99 2.32
C THR A 42 38.25 -8.48 2.34
N ASP A 43 39.51 -8.07 2.25
CA ASP A 43 39.92 -6.65 2.15
C ASP A 43 39.25 -5.92 0.97
N ASP A 44 39.06 -6.60 -0.15
CA ASP A 44 38.40 -6.02 -1.32
C ASP A 44 36.90 -5.80 -1.09
N GLN A 45 36.22 -6.69 -0.37
CA GLN A 45 34.84 -6.46 0.07
C GLN A 45 34.79 -5.28 1.04
N ALA A 46 35.69 -5.23 2.03
CA ALA A 46 35.77 -4.13 2.98
C ALA A 46 35.97 -2.77 2.28
N LYS A 47 36.87 -2.71 1.29
CA LYS A 47 37.12 -1.52 0.46
C LYS A 47 35.90 -1.09 -0.38
N SER A 48 35.04 -2.03 -0.72
CA SER A 48 33.87 -1.82 -1.58
C SER A 48 32.64 -1.34 -0.81
N LEU A 49 32.63 -1.50 0.51
CA LEU A 49 31.49 -1.19 1.36
C LEU A 49 31.70 0.13 2.11
N THR A 50 30.60 0.82 2.38
CA THR A 50 30.60 1.97 3.31
C THR A 50 30.20 1.51 4.72
N HIS A 51 29.28 0.55 4.80
CA HIS A 51 28.78 -0.01 6.04
C HIS A 51 28.72 -1.53 5.92
N LEU A 52 29.09 -2.21 6.98
CA LEU A 52 28.93 -3.65 7.17
C LEU A 52 28.01 -3.86 8.38
N VAL A 53 26.99 -4.70 8.23
CA VAL A 53 26.09 -5.09 9.32
C VAL A 53 26.33 -6.57 9.62
N PHE A 54 26.86 -6.88 10.80
CA PHE A 54 27.06 -8.25 11.26
C PHE A 54 25.75 -8.80 11.84
N ALA A 55 25.13 -9.74 11.13
CA ALA A 55 23.81 -10.28 11.44
C ALA A 55 23.90 -11.77 11.82
N PHE A 56 23.36 -12.26 12.92
CA PHE A 56 22.74 -11.53 14.02
C PHE A 56 23.42 -11.89 15.32
N PHE A 57 23.37 -10.95 16.26
CA PHE A 57 23.47 -11.25 17.68
C PHE A 57 22.10 -11.72 18.16
N THR A 58 22.09 -12.72 19.05
CA THR A 58 20.88 -13.25 19.67
C THR A 58 20.50 -12.39 20.87
N MET A 59 19.26 -11.91 20.86
CA MET A 59 18.57 -11.27 21.96
C MET A 59 17.73 -12.31 22.72
N GLU A 60 17.77 -12.26 24.04
CA GLU A 60 16.98 -13.13 24.93
C GLU A 60 15.83 -12.37 25.61
N SER A 61 14.90 -13.12 26.21
CA SER A 61 13.73 -12.54 26.89
C SER A 61 14.05 -11.62 28.08
N ASP A 62 15.24 -11.75 28.68
CA ASP A 62 15.74 -10.88 29.75
C ASP A 62 16.46 -9.62 29.23
N GLY A 63 16.58 -9.48 27.91
CA GLY A 63 17.25 -8.38 27.24
C GLY A 63 18.75 -8.58 27.04
N SER A 64 19.34 -9.70 27.46
CA SER A 64 20.74 -10.01 27.18
C SER A 64 20.96 -10.23 25.68
N ILE A 65 22.14 -9.81 25.20
CA ILE A 65 22.54 -9.90 23.79
C ILE A 65 23.88 -10.62 23.68
N HIS A 66 23.95 -11.69 22.88
CA HIS A 66 25.16 -12.50 22.76
C HIS A 66 25.32 -13.16 21.38
N LEU A 67 26.50 -13.72 21.11
CA LEU A 67 26.76 -14.55 19.93
C LEU A 67 26.63 -16.03 20.30
N GLN A 68 25.98 -16.78 19.42
CA GLN A 68 25.84 -18.23 19.59
C GLN A 68 27.08 -18.97 19.08
N GLY A 69 27.81 -19.60 20.00
CA GLY A 69 28.88 -20.54 19.68
C GLY A 69 30.23 -19.91 19.29
N THR A 70 31.28 -20.74 19.32
CA THR A 70 32.67 -20.31 19.05
C THR A 70 32.91 -19.95 17.59
N ALA A 71 32.19 -20.59 16.65
CA ALA A 71 32.32 -20.31 15.22
C ALA A 71 31.89 -18.88 14.88
N ALA A 72 30.75 -18.42 15.40
CA ALA A 72 30.27 -17.06 15.20
C ALA A 72 31.23 -16.01 15.80
N GLN A 73 31.77 -16.30 16.99
CA GLN A 73 32.78 -15.44 17.63
C GLN A 73 34.06 -15.35 16.79
N GLN A 74 34.60 -16.48 16.32
CA GLN A 74 35.79 -16.49 15.46
C GLN A 74 35.54 -15.75 14.14
N ARG A 75 34.34 -15.90 13.57
CA ARG A 75 33.94 -15.18 12.36
C ARG A 75 33.91 -13.67 12.60
N LEU A 76 33.32 -13.21 13.70
CA LEU A 76 33.33 -11.80 14.07
C LEU A 76 34.77 -11.29 14.27
N ASP A 77 35.63 -12.05 14.96
CA ASP A 77 37.01 -11.65 15.21
C ASP A 77 37.80 -11.43 13.91
N ASN A 78 37.59 -12.33 12.93
CA ASN A 78 38.18 -12.20 11.60
C ASN A 78 37.65 -10.97 10.85
N ILE A 79 36.33 -10.74 10.88
CA ILE A 79 35.70 -9.57 10.24
C ILE A 79 36.21 -8.27 10.85
N MET A 80 36.26 -8.17 12.17
CA MET A 80 36.75 -6.97 12.86
C MET A 80 38.24 -6.76 12.61
N THR A 81 39.02 -7.84 12.46
CA THR A 81 40.43 -7.75 12.06
C THR A 81 40.58 -7.15 10.67
N THR A 82 39.82 -7.63 9.67
CA THR A 82 39.81 -7.04 8.33
C THR A 82 39.33 -5.59 8.38
N ALA A 83 38.22 -5.29 9.06
CA ALA A 83 37.64 -3.95 9.12
C ALA A 83 38.60 -2.89 9.70
N ARG A 84 39.48 -3.26 10.65
CA ARG A 84 40.50 -2.34 11.20
C ARG A 84 41.49 -1.82 10.15
N HIS A 85 41.72 -2.57 9.06
CA HIS A 85 42.56 -2.11 7.94
C HIS A 85 41.82 -1.12 7.01
N HIS A 86 40.51 -0.94 7.17
CA HIS A 86 39.64 -0.12 6.32
C HIS A 86 38.89 0.93 7.15
N PRO A 87 39.55 2.01 7.62
CA PRO A 87 38.97 2.96 8.57
C PRO A 87 37.76 3.76 8.05
N HIS A 88 37.46 3.67 6.76
CA HIS A 88 36.27 4.26 6.14
C HIS A 88 35.02 3.39 6.35
N LEU A 89 35.20 2.06 6.52
CA LEU A 89 34.11 1.12 6.71
C LEU A 89 33.52 1.27 8.11
N LYS A 90 32.20 1.47 8.16
CA LYS A 90 31.44 1.47 9.41
C LYS A 90 30.90 0.09 9.70
N VAL A 91 31.15 -0.44 10.89
CA VAL A 91 30.67 -1.78 11.26
C VAL A 91 29.59 -1.66 12.33
N LEU A 92 28.38 -2.12 12.01
CA LEU A 92 27.27 -2.23 12.94
C LEU A 92 27.04 -3.72 13.24
N PHE A 93 26.36 -4.00 14.35
CA PHE A 93 25.76 -5.32 14.58
C PHE A 93 24.24 -5.20 14.48
N ALA A 94 23.59 -6.28 14.06
CA ALA A 94 22.15 -6.37 14.04
C ALA A 94 21.62 -7.29 15.15
N ILE A 95 20.47 -6.91 15.71
CA ILE A 95 19.65 -7.76 16.60
C ILE A 95 18.27 -7.96 16.01
N GLY A 96 17.66 -9.11 16.31
CA GLY A 96 16.37 -9.50 15.75
C GLY A 96 16.52 -10.36 14.51
N GLY A 97 16.02 -9.87 13.37
CA GLY A 97 15.78 -10.63 12.16
C GLY A 97 14.57 -11.53 12.28
N TRP A 98 14.25 -12.22 11.18
CA TRP A 98 13.10 -13.12 11.07
C TRP A 98 12.93 -14.10 12.25
N GLU A 99 14.03 -14.72 12.74
CA GLU A 99 13.97 -15.79 13.74
C GLU A 99 14.08 -15.33 15.22
N ASN A 100 14.49 -14.08 15.48
CA ASN A 100 14.74 -13.60 16.85
C ASN A 100 14.01 -12.29 17.20
N SER A 101 12.99 -11.94 16.40
CA SER A 101 12.14 -10.77 16.65
C SER A 101 11.14 -10.95 17.79
N GLN A 102 10.93 -12.17 18.31
CA GLN A 102 9.89 -12.45 19.33
C GLN A 102 10.02 -11.65 20.63
N TYR A 103 11.21 -11.15 20.98
CA TYR A 103 11.43 -10.45 22.24
C TYR A 103 11.26 -8.93 22.16
N PHE A 104 11.16 -8.35 20.96
CA PHE A 104 11.02 -6.88 20.84
C PHE A 104 9.75 -6.36 21.50
N SER A 105 8.58 -6.99 21.28
CA SER A 105 7.32 -6.51 21.90
C SER A 105 7.41 -6.52 23.42
N LEU A 106 7.98 -7.60 23.99
CA LEU A 106 8.21 -7.71 25.43
C LEU A 106 9.17 -6.62 25.94
N LEU A 107 10.32 -6.45 25.29
CA LEU A 107 11.39 -5.57 25.77
C LEU A 107 11.13 -4.09 25.52
N THR A 108 10.11 -3.74 24.72
CA THR A 108 9.79 -2.35 24.39
C THR A 108 8.57 -1.77 25.10
N VAL A 109 7.79 -2.61 25.77
CA VAL A 109 6.47 -2.28 26.36
C VAL A 109 6.51 -1.12 27.37
N ASP A 110 7.59 -0.96 28.12
CA ASP A 110 7.75 0.11 29.12
C ASP A 110 9.20 0.60 29.22
N HIS A 111 9.39 1.72 29.93
CA HIS A 111 10.68 2.39 30.04
C HIS A 111 11.76 1.55 30.77
N PRO A 112 11.46 0.86 31.90
CA PRO A 112 12.42 -0.05 32.52
C PRO A 112 12.94 -1.14 31.57
N ARG A 113 12.06 -1.82 30.82
CA ARG A 113 12.47 -2.87 29.88
C ARG A 113 13.26 -2.32 28.70
N ARG A 114 12.85 -1.18 28.15
CA ARG A 114 13.64 -0.48 27.12
C ARG A 114 15.03 -0.13 27.61
N THR A 115 15.15 0.32 28.86
CA THR A 115 16.44 0.66 29.48
C THR A 115 17.36 -0.57 29.56
N ILE A 116 16.82 -1.74 29.91
CA ILE A 116 17.59 -3.00 29.92
C ILE A 116 18.12 -3.32 28.51
N LEU A 117 17.24 -3.31 27.50
CA LEU A 117 17.65 -3.59 26.12
C LEU A 117 18.69 -2.57 25.62
N ILE A 118 18.46 -1.28 25.85
CA ILE A 118 19.36 -0.19 25.44
C ILE A 118 20.74 -0.35 26.07
N ASN A 119 20.82 -0.70 27.36
CA ASN A 119 22.11 -0.89 28.02
C ASN A 119 22.85 -2.11 27.47
N ASN A 120 22.16 -3.22 27.19
CA ASN A 120 22.78 -4.39 26.55
C ASN A 120 23.27 -4.07 25.13
N ILE A 121 22.54 -3.26 24.36
CA ILE A 121 23.00 -2.76 23.06
C ILE A 121 24.30 -1.98 23.22
N VAL A 122 24.35 -1.03 24.18
CA VAL A 122 25.56 -0.25 24.48
C VAL A 122 26.73 -1.14 24.87
N ASP A 123 26.49 -2.16 25.70
CA ASP A 123 27.54 -3.09 26.13
C ASP A 123 28.14 -3.86 24.94
N VAL A 124 27.32 -4.30 23.99
CA VAL A 124 27.78 -4.95 22.76
C VAL A 124 28.58 -3.98 21.88
N VAL A 125 28.08 -2.74 21.69
CA VAL A 125 28.81 -1.70 20.95
C VAL A 125 30.21 -1.51 21.52
N LEU A 126 30.31 -1.35 22.85
CA LEU A 126 31.57 -1.09 23.52
C LEU A 126 32.50 -2.30 23.55
N LYS A 127 31.96 -3.50 23.80
CA LYS A 127 32.72 -4.75 23.92
C LYS A 127 33.44 -5.10 22.61
N TYR A 128 32.75 -4.96 21.48
CA TYR A 128 33.28 -5.36 20.18
C TYR A 128 33.80 -4.19 19.34
N GLY A 129 33.54 -2.94 19.76
CA GLY A 129 34.01 -1.74 19.06
C GLY A 129 33.22 -1.43 17.80
N PHE A 130 31.90 -1.70 17.79
CA PHE A 130 31.02 -1.35 16.68
C PHE A 130 30.82 0.17 16.58
N ASP A 131 30.55 0.66 15.36
CA ASP A 131 30.16 2.04 15.10
C ASP A 131 28.68 2.30 15.41
N GLY A 132 27.86 1.27 15.64
CA GLY A 132 26.43 1.42 15.90
C GLY A 132 25.68 0.10 15.95
N VAL A 133 24.35 0.20 15.90
CA VAL A 133 23.42 -0.94 15.91
C VAL A 133 22.38 -0.81 14.79
N ASP A 134 22.01 -1.93 14.21
CA ASP A 134 20.88 -2.08 13.31
C ASP A 134 19.76 -2.86 14.01
N LEU A 135 18.56 -2.29 14.05
CA LEU A 135 17.38 -2.94 14.64
C LEU A 135 16.54 -3.60 13.56
N ASP A 136 16.51 -4.91 13.55
CA ASP A 136 15.76 -5.71 12.58
C ASP A 136 14.55 -6.36 13.26
N TRP A 137 13.49 -5.58 13.48
CA TRP A 137 12.25 -6.07 14.08
C TRP A 137 11.28 -6.52 12.99
N GLU A 138 11.07 -7.83 12.87
CA GLU A 138 10.19 -8.48 11.91
C GLU A 138 9.00 -9.21 12.58
N TYR A 139 7.83 -8.59 12.76
CA TYR A 139 7.53 -7.16 12.57
C TYR A 139 6.78 -6.60 13.79
N PRO A 140 6.84 -5.29 14.05
CA PRO A 140 5.97 -4.67 15.05
C PRO A 140 4.50 -4.86 14.67
N VAL A 141 3.65 -5.12 15.67
CA VAL A 141 2.19 -5.28 15.53
C VAL A 141 1.74 -6.57 14.85
N THR A 142 2.13 -6.83 13.61
CA THR A 142 1.61 -7.98 12.85
C THR A 142 2.55 -8.48 11.76
N GLY A 143 2.42 -9.76 11.40
CA GLY A 143 3.32 -10.46 10.49
C GLY A 143 4.57 -10.98 11.21
N GLY A 144 5.58 -11.38 10.42
CA GLY A 144 6.82 -11.96 10.94
C GLY A 144 6.63 -13.42 11.35
N SER A 145 7.60 -13.95 12.11
CA SER A 145 7.52 -15.30 12.69
C SER A 145 6.62 -15.36 13.93
N VAL A 146 6.40 -14.21 14.60
CA VAL A 146 5.57 -14.07 15.80
C VAL A 146 4.77 -12.75 15.73
N GLU A 147 3.46 -12.83 15.97
CA GLU A 147 2.59 -11.65 16.02
C GLU A 147 2.92 -10.73 17.20
N GLY A 148 2.74 -9.43 16.98
CA GLY A 148 2.97 -8.39 17.99
C GLY A 148 1.68 -7.85 18.60
N THR A 149 1.74 -6.61 19.09
CA THR A 149 0.60 -5.89 19.65
C THR A 149 0.46 -4.51 19.00
N PRO A 150 -0.75 -3.92 18.90
CA PRO A 150 -0.91 -2.56 18.38
C PRO A 150 -0.07 -1.48 19.11
N ALA A 151 0.33 -1.72 20.36
CA ALA A 151 1.18 -0.82 21.12
C ALA A 151 2.63 -0.78 20.57
N ASP A 152 3.09 -1.83 19.88
CA ASP A 152 4.44 -1.95 19.35
C ASP A 152 4.83 -0.78 18.45
N ARG A 153 3.90 -0.30 17.61
CA ARG A 153 4.12 0.85 16.73
C ARG A 153 4.66 2.06 17.50
N ARG A 154 4.08 2.35 18.67
CA ARG A 154 4.47 3.49 19.51
C ARG A 154 5.69 3.16 20.38
N ASN A 155 5.77 1.93 20.87
CA ASN A 155 6.88 1.44 21.68
C ASN A 155 8.19 1.42 20.90
N TYR A 156 8.15 1.11 19.60
CA TYR A 156 9.32 1.15 18.74
C TYR A 156 9.88 2.57 18.62
N VAL A 157 9.03 3.58 18.47
CA VAL A 157 9.45 4.99 18.49
C VAL A 157 10.09 5.37 19.83
N HIS A 158 9.53 4.90 20.95
CA HIS A 158 10.10 5.14 22.27
C HIS A 158 11.48 4.51 22.42
N LEU A 159 11.65 3.25 21.97
CA LEU A 159 12.95 2.57 21.93
C LEU A 159 13.97 3.38 21.13
N MET A 160 13.64 3.77 19.90
CA MET A 160 14.54 4.50 19.01
C MET A 160 14.97 5.86 19.58
N ARG A 161 14.02 6.59 20.19
CA ARG A 161 14.30 7.87 20.86
C ARG A 161 15.22 7.70 22.06
N GLU A 162 14.90 6.75 22.93
CA GLU A 162 15.66 6.50 24.17
C GLU A 162 17.07 5.97 23.85
N LEU A 163 17.20 5.09 22.85
CA LEU A 163 18.48 4.60 22.35
C LEU A 163 19.34 5.75 21.79
N ARG A 164 18.77 6.63 20.96
CA ARG A 164 19.49 7.80 20.44
C ARG A 164 19.99 8.72 21.55
N ASN A 165 19.17 8.97 22.57
CA ASN A 165 19.58 9.78 23.72
C ASN A 165 20.74 9.11 24.47
N ARG A 166 20.64 7.80 24.73
CA ARG A 166 21.71 7.06 25.41
C ARG A 166 23.03 7.08 24.65
N PHE A 167 23.00 6.96 23.32
CA PHE A 167 24.20 7.08 22.48
C PHE A 167 24.80 8.49 22.54
N ARG A 168 24.00 9.56 22.53
CA ARG A 168 24.50 10.93 22.70
C ARG A 168 25.19 11.13 24.05
N GLU A 169 24.59 10.61 25.13
CA GLU A 169 25.23 10.65 26.46
C GLU A 169 26.57 9.90 26.46
N LEU A 170 26.63 8.74 25.80
CA LEU A 170 27.86 7.95 25.68
C LEU A 170 28.94 8.66 24.85
N GLU A 171 28.53 9.35 23.77
CA GLU A 171 29.42 10.17 22.94
C GLU A 171 30.04 11.31 23.75
N GLU A 172 29.23 12.03 24.53
CA GLU A 172 29.67 13.10 25.41
C GLU A 172 30.62 12.58 26.51
N GLN A 173 30.26 11.48 27.18
CA GLN A 173 31.08 10.85 28.23
C GLN A 173 32.46 10.43 27.72
N ASN A 174 32.53 9.92 26.49
CA ASN A 174 33.77 9.41 25.90
C ASN A 174 34.49 10.43 25.01
N ASN A 175 33.99 11.68 24.92
CA ASN A 175 34.48 12.70 23.99
C ASN A 175 34.60 12.18 22.54
N LYS A 176 33.66 11.32 22.13
CA LYS A 176 33.62 10.71 20.80
C LYS A 176 33.06 11.73 19.81
N ARG A 177 33.88 12.15 18.86
CA ARG A 177 33.49 13.15 17.84
C ARG A 177 32.63 12.58 16.70
N THR A 178 32.68 11.28 16.51
CA THR A 178 31.84 10.56 15.55
C THR A 178 30.66 9.95 16.29
N GLY A 179 29.43 10.29 15.91
CA GLY A 179 28.26 9.71 16.56
C GLY A 179 28.15 8.21 16.32
N TYR A 180 27.54 7.48 17.25
CA TYR A 180 27.12 6.10 17.04
C TYR A 180 25.94 6.05 16.07
N LEU A 181 25.96 5.07 15.19
CA LEU A 181 24.95 4.89 14.16
C LEU A 181 23.76 4.09 14.71
N ILE A 182 22.56 4.50 14.31
CA ILE A 182 21.35 3.69 14.47
C ILE A 182 20.74 3.54 13.09
N SER A 183 20.62 2.30 12.62
CA SER A 183 19.78 1.96 11.48
C SER A 183 18.69 0.99 11.89
N PHE A 184 17.72 0.79 11.01
CA PHE A 184 16.75 -0.29 11.16
C PHE A 184 16.41 -0.90 9.82
N ALA A 185 16.03 -2.18 9.85
CA ALA A 185 15.46 -2.87 8.73
C ALA A 185 13.97 -2.52 8.61
N GLY A 186 13.59 -2.00 7.45
CA GLY A 186 12.22 -1.62 7.15
C GLY A 186 11.54 -2.68 6.28
N ALA A 187 10.31 -3.07 6.60
CA ALA A 187 9.57 -4.06 5.82
C ALA A 187 9.28 -3.62 4.37
N ALA A 188 9.02 -4.58 3.48
CA ALA A 188 8.61 -4.33 2.10
C ALA A 188 7.09 -4.14 1.97
N GLY A 189 6.33 -4.97 2.68
CA GLY A 189 4.89 -5.11 2.53
C GLY A 189 4.08 -4.00 3.17
N HIS A 190 3.21 -3.34 2.40
CA HIS A 190 2.36 -2.27 2.92
C HIS A 190 1.47 -2.71 4.11
N TRP A 191 1.05 -3.97 4.12
CA TRP A 191 0.18 -4.54 5.17
C TRP A 191 0.85 -4.64 6.55
N VAL A 192 2.19 -4.77 6.61
CA VAL A 192 2.95 -4.68 7.87
C VAL A 192 3.44 -3.27 8.14
N LEU A 193 3.79 -2.51 7.10
CA LEU A 193 4.30 -1.15 7.23
C LEU A 193 3.30 -0.17 7.84
N LYS A 194 2.08 -0.13 7.28
CA LYS A 194 1.04 0.81 7.71
C LYS A 194 0.66 0.65 9.19
N PRO A 195 0.41 -0.56 9.73
CA PRO A 195 0.10 -0.73 11.15
C PRO A 195 1.36 -0.71 12.04
N GLY A 196 2.50 -1.25 11.58
CA GLY A 196 3.67 -1.50 12.44
C GLY A 196 4.63 -0.31 12.59
N TYR A 197 4.72 0.57 11.60
CA TYR A 197 5.80 1.57 11.54
C TYR A 197 5.26 3.00 11.56
N ASP A 198 5.69 3.79 12.54
CA ASP A 198 5.62 5.25 12.47
C ASP A 198 6.89 5.80 11.81
N LEU A 199 6.97 5.67 10.48
CA LEU A 199 8.17 6.01 9.72
C LEU A 199 8.64 7.45 9.97
N VAL A 200 7.71 8.41 10.05
CA VAL A 200 8.02 9.83 10.28
C VAL A 200 8.71 10.03 11.62
N GLN A 201 8.31 9.31 12.67
CA GLN A 201 8.97 9.42 13.97
C GLN A 201 10.25 8.57 14.06
N LEU A 202 10.27 7.37 13.49
CA LEU A 202 11.44 6.47 13.53
C LEU A 202 12.67 7.12 12.86
N VAL A 203 12.51 7.72 11.68
CA VAL A 203 13.61 8.35 10.93
C VAL A 203 14.18 9.61 11.58
N LYS A 204 13.54 10.17 12.61
CA LYS A 204 14.14 11.25 13.42
C LYS A 204 15.30 10.76 14.27
N TYR A 205 15.28 9.49 14.65
CA TYR A 205 16.26 8.91 15.57
C TYR A 205 17.24 7.95 14.87
N ALA A 206 16.88 7.45 13.69
CA ALA A 206 17.75 6.68 12.81
C ALA A 206 18.60 7.57 11.88
N ASP A 207 19.82 7.13 11.59
CA ASP A 207 20.70 7.71 10.59
C ASP A 207 20.24 7.36 9.17
N PHE A 208 19.81 6.11 8.98
CA PHE A 208 19.25 5.61 7.72
C PHE A 208 18.38 4.38 7.96
N VAL A 209 17.60 4.02 6.94
CA VAL A 209 16.72 2.85 6.90
C VAL A 209 17.22 1.89 5.83
N ASN A 210 17.39 0.64 6.20
CA ASN A 210 17.68 -0.46 5.30
C ASN A 210 16.34 -1.08 4.87
N VAL A 211 15.78 -0.65 3.75
CA VAL A 211 14.46 -1.14 3.32
C VAL A 211 14.65 -2.53 2.71
N MET A 212 14.04 -3.55 3.30
CA MET A 212 14.06 -4.93 2.82
C MET A 212 13.15 -5.08 1.60
N SER A 213 13.46 -4.37 0.50
CA SER A 213 12.70 -4.37 -0.75
C SER A 213 12.97 -5.65 -1.56
N TYR A 214 12.71 -6.79 -0.93
CA TYR A 214 12.82 -8.14 -1.45
C TYR A 214 11.84 -9.06 -0.70
N ASP A 215 11.84 -10.35 -1.03
CA ASP A 215 10.88 -11.35 -0.55
C ASP A 215 9.41 -11.01 -0.83
N TYR A 216 9.16 -10.35 -1.96
CA TYR A 216 7.80 -10.15 -2.44
C TYR A 216 7.12 -11.47 -2.84
N PHE A 217 7.91 -12.45 -3.31
CA PHE A 217 7.42 -13.77 -3.69
C PHE A 217 8.27 -14.85 -3.05
N GLY A 218 7.62 -15.86 -2.48
CA GLY A 218 8.25 -17.07 -1.95
C GLY A 218 7.22 -18.18 -1.71
N ALA A 219 7.68 -19.41 -1.54
CA ALA A 219 6.84 -20.59 -1.27
C ALA A 219 6.39 -20.63 0.21
N TRP A 220 5.74 -19.55 0.65
CA TRP A 220 5.31 -19.36 2.04
C TRP A 220 4.23 -20.36 2.44
N GLN A 221 4.13 -20.67 3.73
CA GLN A 221 3.04 -21.49 4.28
C GLN A 221 1.75 -20.65 4.43
N SER A 222 1.21 -20.18 3.32
CA SER A 222 -0.06 -19.44 3.23
C SER A 222 -0.58 -19.47 1.80
N LYS A 223 -1.85 -19.12 1.57
CA LYS A 223 -2.42 -19.04 0.21
C LYS A 223 -1.59 -18.17 -0.76
N TRP A 224 -0.85 -17.18 -0.25
CA TRP A 224 0.01 -16.30 -1.04
C TRP A 224 1.28 -16.99 -1.54
N GLY A 225 1.70 -18.08 -0.89
CA GLY A 225 2.84 -18.89 -1.31
C GLY A 225 2.64 -19.62 -2.65
N ALA A 226 1.40 -19.64 -3.15
CA ALA A 226 1.08 -20.17 -4.48
C ALA A 226 1.66 -19.30 -5.60
N PHE A 227 1.75 -17.99 -5.44
CA PHE A 227 2.13 -17.08 -6.51
C PHE A 227 3.64 -17.09 -6.73
N THR A 228 4.08 -17.48 -7.92
CA THR A 228 5.51 -17.44 -8.28
C THR A 228 5.94 -16.02 -8.67
N GLY A 229 7.21 -15.72 -8.46
CA GLY A 229 7.81 -14.46 -8.91
C GLY A 229 9.26 -14.31 -8.48
N PRO A 230 9.98 -13.31 -9.00
CA PRO A 230 11.31 -12.95 -8.51
C PRO A 230 11.24 -12.42 -7.07
N PRO A 231 12.32 -12.53 -6.28
CA PRO A 231 12.33 -12.04 -4.91
C PRO A 231 12.16 -10.51 -4.83
N ALA A 232 12.61 -9.76 -5.84
CA ALA A 232 12.64 -8.31 -5.80
C ALA A 232 12.34 -7.63 -7.15
N PRO A 233 11.14 -7.83 -7.75
CA PRO A 233 10.75 -7.16 -8.98
C PRO A 233 10.79 -5.65 -8.81
N LEU A 234 11.45 -4.94 -9.74
CA LEU A 234 11.64 -3.50 -9.63
C LEU A 234 10.32 -2.73 -9.80
N HIS A 235 9.51 -3.12 -10.78
CA HIS A 235 8.26 -2.47 -11.12
C HIS A 235 7.08 -3.43 -11.09
N PHE A 236 5.87 -2.86 -10.97
CA PHE A 236 4.62 -3.58 -11.18
C PHE A 236 4.54 -4.10 -12.61
N ALA A 237 4.36 -5.41 -12.74
CA ALA A 237 4.12 -6.09 -14.00
C ALA A 237 3.31 -7.39 -13.83
N THR A 238 2.70 -7.56 -12.66
CA THR A 238 1.95 -8.77 -12.32
C THR A 238 0.55 -8.72 -12.96
N PRO A 239 -0.03 -9.88 -13.31
CA PRO A 239 -1.37 -9.94 -13.90
C PRO A 239 -2.46 -9.66 -12.84
N PRO A 240 -3.72 -9.46 -13.26
CA PRO A 240 -4.85 -9.36 -12.33
C PRO A 240 -4.87 -10.51 -11.31
N LYS A 241 -5.36 -10.24 -10.09
CA LYS A 241 -5.34 -11.10 -8.87
C LYS A 241 -4.05 -11.09 -8.05
N PHE A 242 -2.94 -10.61 -8.61
CA PHE A 242 -1.74 -10.33 -7.83
C PHE A 242 -1.89 -8.94 -7.20
N SER A 243 -1.29 -8.74 -6.03
CA SER A 243 -1.23 -7.41 -5.44
C SER A 243 -0.32 -6.51 -6.28
N GLY A 244 -0.82 -5.31 -6.63
CA GLY A 244 -0.06 -4.32 -7.39
C GLY A 244 1.15 -3.79 -6.62
N ARG A 245 1.18 -3.95 -5.30
CA ARG A 245 2.23 -3.42 -4.42
C ARG A 245 3.43 -4.35 -4.22
N MET A 246 3.43 -5.53 -4.83
CA MET A 246 4.49 -6.53 -4.66
C MET A 246 5.72 -6.24 -5.53
N ASN A 247 6.27 -5.04 -5.41
CA ASN A 247 7.46 -4.60 -6.14
C ASN A 247 8.22 -3.48 -5.40
N VAL A 248 9.50 -3.35 -5.74
CA VAL A 248 10.44 -2.38 -5.14
C VAL A 248 9.94 -0.95 -5.31
N HIS A 249 9.43 -0.58 -6.48
CA HIS A 249 8.97 0.79 -6.74
C HIS A 249 7.86 1.22 -5.79
N ALA A 250 6.83 0.39 -5.60
CA ALA A 250 5.72 0.67 -4.69
C ALA A 250 6.20 0.87 -3.25
N THR A 251 7.08 -0.01 -2.76
CA THR A 251 7.68 0.12 -1.42
C THR A 251 8.51 1.40 -1.31
N MET A 252 9.45 1.65 -2.22
CA MET A 252 10.32 2.82 -2.14
C MET A 252 9.56 4.14 -2.29
N LYS A 253 8.52 4.17 -3.14
CA LYS A 253 7.57 5.29 -3.24
C LYS A 253 6.90 5.56 -1.90
N TYR A 254 6.35 4.53 -1.25
CA TYR A 254 5.67 4.66 0.04
C TYR A 254 6.59 5.28 1.10
N TYR A 255 7.80 4.73 1.30
CA TYR A 255 8.76 5.31 2.23
C TYR A 255 9.07 6.77 1.89
N SER A 256 9.40 7.05 0.63
CA SER A 256 9.80 8.38 0.16
C SER A 256 8.70 9.42 0.38
N CYS A 257 7.44 9.05 0.13
CA CYS A 257 6.28 9.91 0.34
C CYS A 257 6.01 10.18 1.81
N GLN A 258 6.19 9.18 2.67
CA GLN A 258 5.98 9.31 4.11
C GLN A 258 7.08 10.16 4.77
N ILE A 259 8.35 9.86 4.51
CA ILE A 259 9.47 10.48 5.26
C ILE A 259 10.04 11.74 4.60
N LYS A 260 9.82 11.94 3.29
CA LYS A 260 10.32 13.07 2.49
C LYS A 260 11.83 13.34 2.66
N ALA A 261 12.60 12.27 2.89
CA ALA A 261 14.05 12.28 3.14
C ALA A 261 14.71 11.06 2.46
N THR A 262 14.68 11.03 1.12
CA THR A 262 15.16 9.89 0.30
C THR A 262 16.62 9.54 0.55
N ASN A 263 17.45 10.52 0.90
CA ASN A 263 18.86 10.34 1.27
C ASN A 263 19.08 9.47 2.53
N LYS A 264 18.02 9.19 3.32
CA LYS A 264 18.04 8.24 4.43
C LYS A 264 17.62 6.82 4.05
N LEU A 265 17.15 6.59 2.83
CA LEU A 265 16.64 5.28 2.40
C LEU A 265 17.70 4.51 1.61
N ASN A 266 18.04 3.31 2.07
CA ASN A 266 18.82 2.36 1.30
C ASN A 266 17.87 1.31 0.72
N MET A 267 17.89 1.12 -0.60
CA MET A 267 17.12 0.07 -1.27
C MET A 267 17.77 -1.29 -1.03
N GLY A 268 17.03 -2.26 -0.52
CA GLY A 268 17.47 -3.64 -0.33
C GLY A 268 17.55 -4.41 -1.64
N VAL A 269 18.64 -5.15 -1.85
CA VAL A 269 18.80 -6.10 -2.96
C VAL A 269 19.19 -7.49 -2.45
N PRO A 270 18.53 -8.56 -2.93
CA PRO A 270 18.83 -9.93 -2.53
C PRO A 270 19.94 -10.54 -3.38
N PHE A 271 20.96 -11.13 -2.75
CA PHE A 271 21.99 -11.95 -3.42
C PHE A 271 21.59 -13.44 -3.42
N TYR A 272 20.31 -13.70 -3.63
CA TYR A 272 19.72 -15.03 -3.68
C TYR A 272 18.52 -15.04 -4.63
N GLY A 273 18.07 -16.24 -4.98
CA GLY A 273 16.83 -16.49 -5.71
C GLY A 273 15.80 -17.22 -4.86
N ARG A 274 14.54 -17.20 -5.30
CA ARG A 274 13.41 -17.96 -4.75
C ARG A 274 12.93 -18.97 -5.80
N TYR A 275 12.59 -20.18 -5.39
CA TYR A 275 12.13 -21.23 -6.30
C TYR A 275 10.90 -21.97 -5.78
N TRP A 276 10.17 -22.57 -6.71
CA TRP A 276 8.99 -23.39 -6.48
C TRP A 276 9.07 -24.66 -7.32
N HIS A 277 8.51 -25.74 -6.80
CA HIS A 277 8.15 -26.95 -7.52
C HIS A 277 6.63 -27.05 -7.67
N ASN A 278 6.15 -28.04 -8.42
CA ASN A 278 4.72 -28.26 -8.67
C ASN A 278 3.99 -27.03 -9.23
N VAL A 279 4.66 -26.29 -10.11
CA VAL A 279 4.13 -25.06 -10.72
C VAL A 279 3.27 -25.40 -11.94
N GLY A 280 2.09 -24.79 -12.00
CA GLY A 280 1.15 -24.90 -13.13
C GLY A 280 1.51 -23.99 -14.31
N ASP A 281 0.56 -23.86 -15.23
CA ASP A 281 0.70 -23.01 -16.41
C ASP A 281 0.76 -21.52 -16.05
N ALA A 282 1.20 -20.72 -17.02
CA ALA A 282 1.24 -19.27 -16.90
C ALA A 282 -0.18 -18.71 -16.71
N VAL A 283 -0.30 -17.70 -15.85
CA VAL A 283 -1.57 -17.00 -15.59
C VAL A 283 -2.02 -16.23 -16.83
N ASP A 284 -1.07 -15.59 -17.51
CA ASP A 284 -1.24 -15.04 -18.87
C ASP A 284 -0.42 -15.90 -19.85
N PRO A 285 -1.03 -16.49 -20.89
CA PRO A 285 -0.30 -17.25 -21.91
C PRO A 285 0.82 -16.48 -22.62
N ASN A 286 0.79 -15.14 -22.59
CA ASN A 286 1.82 -14.28 -23.19
C ASN A 286 2.94 -13.89 -22.20
N ASP A 287 2.79 -14.22 -20.92
CA ASP A 287 3.76 -13.89 -19.87
C ASP A 287 4.09 -15.12 -19.00
N ASP A 288 5.24 -15.69 -19.30
CA ASP A 288 5.73 -16.95 -18.72
C ASP A 288 6.28 -16.81 -17.29
N MET A 289 6.43 -15.57 -16.78
CA MET A 289 6.95 -15.30 -15.44
C MET A 289 5.93 -15.64 -14.34
N TRP A 290 4.67 -15.28 -14.53
CA TRP A 290 3.66 -15.32 -13.48
C TRP A 290 2.85 -16.61 -13.55
N ARG A 291 3.06 -17.48 -12.57
CA ARG A 291 2.46 -18.81 -12.48
C ARG A 291 1.94 -19.04 -11.06
N THR A 292 1.21 -20.14 -10.89
CA THR A 292 0.74 -20.60 -9.57
C THR A 292 1.25 -22.00 -9.28
N ALA A 293 1.86 -22.19 -8.11
CA ALA A 293 2.21 -23.48 -7.55
C ALA A 293 0.98 -24.17 -6.94
N THR A 294 0.97 -25.50 -7.01
CA THR A 294 -0.04 -26.33 -6.36
C THR A 294 0.40 -26.65 -4.92
N ALA A 295 -0.51 -26.53 -3.97
CA ALA A 295 -0.24 -26.85 -2.58
C ALA A 295 -0.04 -28.37 -2.39
N SER A 296 1.02 -28.78 -1.70
CA SER A 296 1.35 -30.18 -1.41
C SER A 296 0.44 -30.79 -0.33
N ASP A 297 -0.16 -29.96 0.53
CA ASP A 297 -1.17 -30.34 1.52
C ASP A 297 -2.62 -30.06 1.05
N GLY A 298 -2.78 -29.59 -0.19
CA GLY A 298 -4.07 -29.17 -0.75
C GLY A 298 -4.62 -27.86 -0.20
N GLN A 299 -3.88 -27.13 0.65
CA GLN A 299 -4.35 -25.89 1.27
C GLN A 299 -3.32 -24.74 1.27
N THR A 300 -2.20 -24.90 1.96
CA THR A 300 -1.31 -23.75 2.28
C THR A 300 0.19 -24.05 2.17
N LYS A 301 0.59 -25.31 1.97
CA LYS A 301 2.00 -25.69 1.90
C LYS A 301 2.46 -25.80 0.46
N PHE A 302 3.53 -25.09 0.09
CA PHE A 302 4.10 -25.12 -1.25
C PHE A 302 5.54 -25.65 -1.19
N GLU A 303 5.93 -26.42 -2.20
CA GLU A 303 7.30 -26.93 -2.30
C GLU A 303 8.20 -25.88 -2.94
N GLY A 304 9.22 -25.42 -2.22
CA GLY A 304 10.09 -24.36 -2.68
C GLY A 304 11.13 -23.96 -1.64
N GLY A 305 11.78 -22.83 -1.86
CA GLY A 305 12.79 -22.28 -0.95
C GLY A 305 13.60 -21.17 -1.60
N ASP A 306 14.79 -20.93 -1.08
CA ASP A 306 15.77 -20.01 -1.64
C ASP A 306 17.08 -20.70 -2.08
N VAL A 307 17.87 -19.98 -2.85
CA VAL A 307 19.18 -20.41 -3.34
C VAL A 307 20.11 -19.21 -3.42
N GLN A 308 21.24 -19.26 -2.74
CA GLN A 308 22.25 -18.18 -2.76
C GLN A 308 22.82 -18.00 -4.18
N TRP A 309 23.21 -16.78 -4.54
CA TRP A 309 23.80 -16.50 -5.86
C TRP A 309 24.98 -17.43 -6.19
N ARG A 310 25.86 -17.65 -5.22
CA ARG A 310 26.98 -18.61 -5.28
C ARG A 310 26.57 -20.03 -5.68
N ASP A 311 25.40 -20.49 -5.25
CA ASP A 311 24.94 -21.86 -5.49
C ASP A 311 23.97 -21.96 -6.67
N LEU A 312 23.47 -20.82 -7.16
CA LEU A 312 22.45 -20.76 -8.21
C LEU A 312 22.88 -21.50 -9.48
N HIS A 313 24.13 -21.27 -9.93
CA HIS A 313 24.66 -21.88 -11.15
C HIS A 313 25.00 -23.37 -10.99
N HIS A 314 25.22 -23.85 -9.76
CA HIS A 314 25.37 -25.27 -9.48
C HIS A 314 24.03 -26.01 -9.51
N ARG A 315 22.95 -25.33 -9.11
CA ARG A 315 21.61 -25.90 -9.00
C ARG A 315 20.80 -25.79 -10.28
N TYR A 316 20.98 -24.73 -11.05
CA TYR A 316 20.20 -24.41 -12.23
C TYR A 316 21.08 -23.96 -13.39
N ASN A 317 20.64 -24.28 -14.62
CA ASN A 317 21.29 -23.76 -15.80
C ASN A 317 20.90 -22.28 -16.01
N ILE A 318 21.71 -21.37 -15.48
CA ILE A 318 21.47 -19.92 -15.58
C ILE A 318 21.49 -19.40 -17.03
N SER A 319 22.02 -20.16 -18.00
CA SER A 319 21.95 -19.78 -19.42
C SER A 319 20.53 -19.85 -19.98
N MET A 320 19.61 -20.53 -19.28
CA MET A 320 18.19 -20.59 -19.63
C MET A 320 17.39 -19.40 -19.08
N ALA A 321 18.04 -18.50 -18.33
CA ALA A 321 17.36 -17.38 -17.73
C ALA A 321 16.77 -16.45 -18.80
N ARG A 322 15.51 -16.09 -18.60
CA ARG A 322 14.80 -15.06 -19.36
C ARG A 322 14.76 -13.80 -18.52
N PHE A 323 14.81 -12.64 -19.17
CA PHE A 323 14.69 -11.35 -18.51
C PHE A 323 13.32 -10.74 -18.78
N HIS A 324 12.54 -10.54 -17.73
CA HIS A 324 11.22 -9.94 -17.86
C HIS A 324 11.31 -8.41 -17.89
N GLN A 325 10.94 -7.82 -19.02
CA GLN A 325 11.17 -6.39 -19.28
C GLN A 325 10.33 -5.45 -18.41
N GLY A 326 9.11 -5.83 -18.01
CA GLY A 326 8.27 -5.01 -17.11
C GLY A 326 8.82 -4.97 -15.68
N ALA A 327 8.90 -6.13 -15.03
CA ALA A 327 9.46 -6.28 -13.68
C ALA A 327 10.96 -5.95 -13.55
N LYS A 328 11.74 -5.96 -14.64
CA LYS A 328 13.21 -5.83 -14.64
C LYS A 328 13.90 -6.88 -13.78
N SER A 329 13.48 -8.14 -13.93
CA SER A 329 14.03 -9.27 -13.17
C SER A 329 14.24 -10.51 -14.04
N PRO A 330 15.29 -11.30 -13.76
CA PRO A 330 15.50 -12.57 -14.40
C PRO A 330 14.68 -13.70 -13.73
N TYR A 331 14.33 -14.70 -14.53
CA TYR A 331 13.69 -15.93 -14.06
C TYR A 331 14.04 -17.11 -14.96
N ILE A 332 13.86 -18.32 -14.45
CA ILE A 332 13.96 -19.59 -15.18
C ILE A 332 12.65 -20.34 -14.97
N TRP A 333 12.04 -20.76 -16.08
CA TRP A 333 10.97 -21.74 -16.09
C TRP A 333 11.50 -23.06 -16.65
N ILE A 334 11.33 -24.17 -15.92
CA ILE A 334 11.76 -25.52 -16.31
C ILE A 334 10.50 -26.39 -16.46
N PRO A 335 9.91 -26.48 -17.66
CA PRO A 335 8.64 -27.18 -17.88
C PRO A 335 8.66 -28.64 -17.46
N GLU A 336 9.75 -29.36 -17.78
CA GLU A 336 9.86 -30.81 -17.54
C GLU A 336 9.88 -31.13 -16.04
N LYS A 337 10.36 -30.18 -15.23
CA LYS A 337 10.44 -30.30 -13.77
C LYS A 337 9.35 -29.53 -13.04
N LYS A 338 8.45 -28.85 -13.76
CA LYS A 338 7.48 -27.89 -13.20
C LYS A 338 8.09 -26.96 -12.15
N THR A 339 9.29 -26.45 -12.45
CA THR A 339 10.10 -25.68 -11.50
C THR A 339 10.27 -24.25 -11.99
N PHE A 340 9.92 -23.30 -11.13
CA PHE A 340 10.14 -21.87 -11.35
C PHE A 340 11.26 -21.38 -10.44
N VAL A 341 12.14 -20.51 -10.95
CA VAL A 341 13.19 -19.86 -10.18
C VAL A 341 13.24 -18.38 -10.56
N GLY A 342 13.04 -17.47 -9.60
CA GLY A 342 13.25 -16.03 -9.78
C GLY A 342 14.43 -15.56 -8.94
N PHE A 343 15.23 -14.62 -9.43
CA PHE A 343 16.48 -14.20 -8.77
C PHE A 343 16.93 -12.81 -9.20
N GLU A 344 18.10 -12.36 -8.74
CA GLU A 344 18.80 -11.16 -9.23
C GLU A 344 20.01 -11.55 -10.06
N ASN A 345 20.34 -10.76 -11.10
CA ASN A 345 21.57 -10.90 -11.87
C ASN A 345 22.21 -9.52 -12.10
N PRO A 346 23.39 -9.43 -12.75
CA PRO A 346 24.01 -8.15 -13.04
C PRO A 346 23.12 -7.16 -13.80
N GLU A 347 22.27 -7.63 -14.72
CA GLU A 347 21.36 -6.78 -15.50
C GLU A 347 20.26 -6.16 -14.61
N SER A 348 19.61 -6.94 -13.74
CA SER A 348 18.59 -6.42 -12.83
C SER A 348 19.19 -5.47 -11.79
N LEU A 349 20.39 -5.77 -11.26
CA LEU A 349 21.10 -4.86 -10.37
C LEU A 349 21.46 -3.53 -11.04
N MET A 350 21.84 -3.53 -12.32
CA MET A 350 22.07 -2.29 -13.07
C MET A 350 20.81 -1.42 -13.12
N HIS A 351 19.64 -2.00 -13.39
CA HIS A 351 18.38 -1.26 -13.36
C HIS A 351 18.07 -0.67 -11.99
N LYS A 352 18.40 -1.39 -10.91
CA LYS A 352 18.22 -0.88 -9.53
C LYS A 352 19.20 0.25 -9.19
N ILE A 353 20.43 0.20 -9.69
CA ILE A 353 21.40 1.31 -9.55
C ILE A 353 20.88 2.56 -10.25
N ASP A 354 20.37 2.41 -11.48
CA ASP A 354 19.77 3.52 -12.23
C ASP A 354 18.58 4.09 -11.44
N TYR A 355 17.70 3.23 -10.93
CA TYR A 355 16.57 3.63 -10.08
C TYR A 355 17.02 4.41 -8.83
N ILE A 356 18.02 3.91 -8.09
CA ILE A 356 18.57 4.58 -6.90
C ILE A 356 19.07 5.99 -7.26
N THR A 357 19.72 6.12 -8.40
CA THR A 357 20.29 7.39 -8.88
C THR A 357 19.20 8.35 -9.34
N GLU A 358 18.17 7.85 -10.04
CA GLU A 358 17.04 8.64 -10.55
C GLU A 358 16.12 9.15 -9.44
N HIS A 359 15.94 8.34 -8.39
CA HIS A 359 15.10 8.69 -7.25
C HIS A 359 15.85 9.32 -6.06
N ASP A 360 17.14 9.61 -6.24
CA ASP A 360 18.05 10.17 -5.23
C ASP A 360 17.94 9.47 -3.87
N LEU A 361 18.00 8.14 -3.90
CA LEU A 361 18.00 7.32 -2.70
C LEU A 361 19.37 7.38 -2.01
N GLY A 362 19.37 7.18 -0.69
CA GLY A 362 20.54 7.20 0.17
C GLY A 362 21.56 6.11 -0.10
N GLY A 363 21.20 5.06 -0.83
CA GLY A 363 22.11 3.99 -1.21
C GLY A 363 21.44 2.64 -1.48
N VAL A 364 22.25 1.59 -1.37
CA VAL A 364 21.85 0.18 -1.49
C VAL A 364 22.17 -0.56 -0.20
N MET A 365 21.29 -1.48 0.18
CA MET A 365 21.52 -2.49 1.22
C MET A 365 21.50 -3.88 0.57
N ILE A 366 22.40 -4.76 0.99
CA ILE A 366 22.60 -6.09 0.39
C ILE A 366 22.32 -7.16 1.44
N TRP A 367 21.39 -8.07 1.12
CA TRP A 367 21.20 -9.32 1.86
C TRP A 367 21.56 -10.53 0.98
N ALA A 368 22.64 -11.26 1.22
CA ALA A 368 23.76 -10.94 2.09
C ALA A 368 25.07 -11.06 1.30
N ILE A 369 26.13 -10.35 1.71
CA ILE A 369 27.37 -10.27 0.93
C ILE A 369 28.11 -11.60 0.86
N ASP A 370 27.90 -12.49 1.83
CA ASP A 370 28.44 -13.84 1.86
C ASP A 370 27.65 -14.84 0.99
N PHE A 371 26.56 -14.40 0.35
CA PHE A 371 25.85 -15.18 -0.69
C PHE A 371 26.38 -14.93 -2.10
N ASP A 372 27.20 -13.88 -2.29
CA ASP A 372 27.89 -13.62 -3.56
C ASP A 372 28.95 -14.71 -3.83
N ASP A 373 29.36 -14.81 -5.09
CA ASP A 373 30.44 -15.72 -5.50
C ASP A 373 31.83 -15.15 -5.16
N ASP A 374 32.87 -15.98 -5.29
CA ASP A 374 34.25 -15.57 -4.99
C ASP A 374 34.80 -14.51 -5.94
N GLN A 375 34.17 -14.33 -7.11
CA GLN A 375 34.50 -13.27 -8.07
C GLN A 375 33.81 -11.95 -7.70
N ARG A 376 32.93 -11.96 -6.69
CA ARG A 376 32.12 -10.83 -6.24
C ARG A 376 31.26 -10.29 -7.39
N THR A 377 30.69 -11.18 -8.19
CA THR A 377 29.97 -10.81 -9.42
C THR A 377 28.89 -9.77 -9.13
N MET A 378 28.08 -9.98 -8.10
CA MET A 378 26.97 -9.10 -7.78
C MET A 378 27.44 -7.81 -7.09
N LEU A 379 28.36 -7.91 -6.12
CA LEU A 379 28.92 -6.74 -5.43
C LEU A 379 29.69 -5.81 -6.39
N ASN A 380 30.41 -6.36 -7.37
CA ASN A 380 31.13 -5.58 -8.36
C ASN A 380 30.20 -4.71 -9.22
N VAL A 381 28.97 -5.15 -9.48
CA VAL A 381 27.98 -4.35 -10.23
C VAL A 381 27.61 -3.09 -9.45
N LEU A 382 27.39 -3.23 -8.13
CA LEU A 382 27.01 -2.13 -7.24
C LEU A 382 28.15 -1.12 -7.04
N THR A 383 29.40 -1.57 -7.09
CA THR A 383 30.58 -0.74 -6.74
C THR A 383 31.29 -0.15 -7.96
N LYS A 384 31.27 -0.84 -9.10
CA LYS A 384 31.77 -0.33 -10.40
C LYS A 384 30.68 0.41 -11.17
N GLY A 385 29.42 0.26 -10.78
CA GLY A 385 28.27 0.89 -11.42
C GLY A 385 28.17 2.39 -11.18
N ARG A 386 27.20 3.01 -11.83
CA ARG A 386 26.94 4.45 -11.79
C ARG A 386 26.32 4.94 -10.48
N LEU A 387 26.35 4.15 -9.40
CA LEU A 387 25.71 4.48 -8.13
C LEU A 387 26.15 5.85 -7.60
N CYS A 388 27.37 6.26 -7.92
CA CYS A 388 27.93 7.54 -7.54
C CYS A 388 27.90 8.59 -8.66
N GLN A 389 27.44 8.29 -9.88
CA GLN A 389 27.39 9.27 -10.97
C GLN A 389 26.32 10.33 -10.70
N HIS A 390 26.74 11.59 -10.80
CA HIS A 390 25.90 12.74 -10.51
C HIS A 390 24.83 12.95 -11.58
N LYS A 391 23.55 12.92 -11.19
CA LYS A 391 22.56 13.89 -11.69
C LYS A 391 22.49 15.00 -10.64
N SER A 392 22.39 16.26 -11.06
CA SER A 392 22.24 17.39 -10.11
C SER A 392 21.04 17.10 -9.22
N ALA A 393 21.20 17.28 -7.90
CA ALA A 393 20.14 17.11 -6.92
C ALA A 393 18.84 17.74 -7.42
N ALA A 394 17.85 16.92 -7.78
CA ALA A 394 16.51 17.42 -7.94
C ALA A 394 16.08 17.92 -6.55
N LYS A 395 15.82 19.21 -6.41
CA LYS A 395 15.32 19.79 -5.16
C LYS A 395 13.93 19.27 -4.78
N GLU A 396 13.27 18.56 -5.69
CA GLU A 396 11.93 18.02 -5.55
C GLU A 396 11.97 16.49 -5.54
N LEU A 397 11.09 15.91 -4.71
CA LEU A 397 10.89 14.48 -4.64
C LEU A 397 10.48 13.96 -6.02
N SER A 398 11.20 12.96 -6.55
CA SER A 398 10.91 12.34 -7.85
C SER A 398 9.57 11.61 -7.88
N TYR A 399 9.01 11.27 -6.73
CA TYR A 399 7.74 10.56 -6.61
C TYR A 399 6.55 11.51 -6.56
N LYS A 400 5.48 11.13 -7.27
CA LYS A 400 4.15 11.72 -7.11
C LYS A 400 3.43 11.04 -5.95
N CYS A 401 3.31 11.73 -4.84
CA CYS A 401 2.69 11.20 -3.62
C CYS A 401 1.20 11.54 -3.56
N SER A 402 0.41 10.66 -2.94
CA SER A 402 -0.94 11.02 -2.49
C SER A 402 -0.88 12.29 -1.64
N PRO A 403 -1.75 13.29 -1.89
CA PRO A 403 -1.81 14.50 -1.09
C PRO A 403 -2.55 14.31 0.24
N ILE A 404 -3.13 13.13 0.48
CA ILE A 404 -3.86 12.79 1.70
C ILE A 404 -3.34 11.50 2.32
N ASP A 405 -3.41 11.44 3.65
CA ASP A 405 -3.14 10.21 4.42
C ASP A 405 -4.44 9.41 4.69
N GLU A 406 -5.62 10.04 4.57
CA GLU A 406 -6.89 9.37 4.79
C GLU A 406 -7.27 8.48 3.59
N GLN A 407 -7.67 7.24 3.89
CA GLN A 407 -8.16 6.31 2.89
C GLN A 407 -9.55 6.74 2.41
N ARG A 408 -9.72 6.81 1.08
CA ARG A 408 -10.98 7.17 0.41
C ARG A 408 -11.36 6.15 -0.67
N TRP A 409 -10.96 4.89 -0.51
CA TRP A 409 -11.14 3.83 -1.49
C TRP A 409 -11.44 2.52 -0.78
N TRP A 410 -12.20 1.67 -1.47
CA TRP A 410 -12.54 0.34 -1.02
C TRP A 410 -11.40 -0.65 -1.31
N THR A 411 -11.02 -1.44 -0.31
CA THR A 411 -10.07 -2.55 -0.47
C THR A 411 -10.78 -3.89 -0.31
N TYR A 412 -10.07 -4.98 -0.62
CA TYR A 412 -10.57 -6.33 -0.35
C TYR A 412 -10.83 -6.61 1.14
N ASP A 413 -10.19 -5.88 2.05
CA ASP A 413 -10.44 -6.00 3.50
C ASP A 413 -11.82 -5.44 3.89
N ASP A 414 -12.38 -4.54 3.08
CA ASP A 414 -13.71 -3.98 3.28
C ASP A 414 -14.83 -4.87 2.70
N GLY A 415 -14.48 -5.91 1.93
CA GLY A 415 -15.40 -6.88 1.32
C GLY A 415 -15.29 -6.95 -0.20
N GLU A 416 -15.38 -8.17 -0.76
CA GLU A 416 -15.23 -8.42 -2.21
C GLU A 416 -16.26 -7.67 -3.08
N GLU A 417 -17.46 -7.42 -2.54
CA GLU A 417 -18.51 -6.71 -3.27
C GLU A 417 -18.23 -5.22 -3.44
N LEU A 418 -17.44 -4.61 -2.53
CA LEU A 418 -17.11 -3.19 -2.54
C LEU A 418 -15.72 -2.92 -3.11
N ALA A 419 -14.81 -3.88 -2.97
CA ALA A 419 -13.42 -3.77 -3.36
C ALA A 419 -13.26 -3.22 -4.79
N GLY A 420 -12.51 -2.13 -4.90
CA GLY A 420 -12.25 -1.48 -6.18
C GLY A 420 -13.42 -0.68 -6.74
N MET A 421 -14.58 -0.55 -6.09
CA MET A 421 -15.61 0.38 -6.56
C MET A 421 -15.13 1.84 -6.44
N CYS A 422 -15.37 2.65 -7.47
CA CYS A 422 -14.95 4.04 -7.53
C CYS A 422 -15.96 4.94 -8.24
N GLY A 423 -15.84 6.24 -8.02
CA GLY A 423 -16.68 7.26 -8.64
C GLY A 423 -18.00 7.48 -7.90
N LYS A 424 -18.87 8.28 -8.51
CA LYS A 424 -20.07 8.83 -7.85
C LYS A 424 -21.25 7.86 -7.78
N SER A 425 -21.21 6.78 -8.54
CA SER A 425 -22.22 5.72 -8.48
C SER A 425 -21.92 4.68 -7.39
N ALA A 426 -20.69 4.65 -6.87
CA ALA A 426 -20.27 3.70 -5.85
C ALA A 426 -20.76 4.08 -4.44
N PRO A 427 -20.91 3.10 -3.53
CA PRO A 427 -21.17 3.34 -2.12
C PRO A 427 -20.13 4.26 -1.50
N LEU A 428 -20.57 5.18 -0.66
CA LEU A 428 -19.67 6.15 -0.03
C LEU A 428 -18.69 5.46 0.93
N TYR A 429 -17.40 5.77 0.80
CA TYR A 429 -16.38 5.34 1.75
C TYR A 429 -16.17 6.43 2.80
N ASN A 430 -16.49 6.18 4.07
CA ASN A 430 -16.38 7.18 5.15
C ASN A 430 -17.04 8.53 4.81
N GLY A 431 -18.15 8.50 4.07
CA GLY A 431 -18.90 9.69 3.63
C GLY A 431 -18.32 10.42 2.41
N TYR A 432 -17.30 9.87 1.75
CA TYR A 432 -16.73 10.39 0.51
C TYR A 432 -17.15 9.54 -0.69
N TYR A 433 -17.20 10.15 -1.87
CA TYR A 433 -17.23 9.37 -3.10
C TYR A 433 -15.91 8.62 -3.23
N PRO A 434 -15.91 7.28 -3.34
CA PRO A 434 -14.68 6.53 -3.34
C PRO A 434 -13.88 6.83 -4.61
N VAL A 435 -12.57 6.94 -4.45
CA VAL A 435 -11.60 7.03 -5.54
C VAL A 435 -10.84 5.73 -5.68
N CYS A 436 -9.86 5.71 -6.58
CA CYS A 436 -8.88 4.64 -6.64
C CYS A 436 -7.60 5.03 -5.91
N ASP A 437 -6.86 4.04 -5.42
CA ASP A 437 -5.66 4.25 -4.61
C ASP A 437 -4.49 4.70 -5.51
N PRO A 438 -4.04 5.97 -5.43
CA PRO A 438 -2.98 6.50 -6.30
C PRO A 438 -1.62 5.81 -6.10
N ASP A 439 -1.47 5.07 -5.00
CA ASP A 439 -0.25 4.37 -4.60
C ASP A 439 -0.36 2.84 -4.77
N ASP A 440 -1.46 2.31 -5.32
CA ASP A 440 -1.57 0.93 -5.78
C ASP A 440 -1.51 0.87 -7.31
N PRO A 441 -0.37 0.53 -7.92
CA PRO A 441 -0.24 0.53 -9.38
C PRO A 441 -1.13 -0.52 -10.07
N GLY A 442 -1.68 -1.49 -9.34
CA GLY A 442 -2.65 -2.44 -9.89
C GLY A 442 -4.08 -1.88 -9.98
N HIS A 443 -4.40 -0.85 -9.17
CA HIS A 443 -5.77 -0.36 -8.98
C HIS A 443 -5.84 1.17 -8.88
N ALA A 444 -4.93 1.91 -9.51
CA ALA A 444 -4.87 3.36 -9.38
C ALA A 444 -5.82 4.13 -10.32
N CYS A 445 -6.42 3.46 -11.31
CA CYS A 445 -7.25 4.12 -12.30
C CYS A 445 -8.72 3.74 -12.15
N CYS A 446 -9.60 4.73 -12.05
CA CYS A 446 -11.04 4.51 -12.05
C CYS A 446 -11.54 4.41 -13.48
N GLY A 447 -11.95 3.21 -13.88
CA GLY A 447 -12.47 2.92 -15.20
C GLY A 447 -13.89 3.47 -15.41
N LYS A 448 -14.32 3.50 -16.68
CA LYS A 448 -15.63 4.06 -17.08
C LYS A 448 -16.85 3.43 -16.39
N TYR A 449 -16.72 2.19 -15.90
CA TYR A 449 -17.78 1.45 -15.21
C TYR A 449 -17.76 1.60 -13.69
N GLY A 450 -16.91 2.48 -13.14
CA GLY A 450 -16.84 2.72 -11.70
C GLY A 450 -16.08 1.64 -10.93
N TYR A 451 -15.07 1.04 -11.56
CA TYR A 451 -14.16 0.10 -10.90
C TYR A 451 -12.70 0.49 -11.11
N CYS A 452 -11.89 0.29 -10.09
CA CYS A 452 -10.47 0.50 -10.06
C CYS A 452 -9.73 -0.62 -10.76
N GLY A 453 -8.72 -0.26 -11.52
CA GLY A 453 -7.82 -1.21 -12.17
C GLY A 453 -6.60 -0.50 -12.74
N SER A 454 -5.94 -1.18 -13.66
CA SER A 454 -4.72 -0.71 -14.31
C SER A 454 -4.74 -1.06 -15.80
N GLY A 455 -3.91 -0.38 -16.58
CA GLY A 455 -3.81 -0.59 -18.02
C GLY A 455 -4.82 0.23 -18.84
N PRO A 456 -4.81 0.08 -20.18
CA PRO A 456 -5.49 1.01 -21.08
C PRO A 456 -7.02 1.09 -20.89
N GLU A 457 -7.65 -0.01 -20.48
CA GLU A 457 -9.10 -0.06 -20.27
C GLU A 457 -9.56 0.75 -19.04
N PHE A 458 -8.69 0.91 -18.05
CA PHE A 458 -8.95 1.65 -16.81
C PHE A 458 -8.34 3.04 -16.79
N CYS A 459 -7.21 3.25 -17.47
CA CYS A 459 -6.45 4.51 -17.40
C CYS A 459 -6.56 5.37 -18.67
N SER A 460 -6.85 4.78 -19.84
CA SER A 460 -6.73 5.48 -21.14
C SER A 460 -8.06 5.73 -21.84
N CYS A 461 -9.19 5.55 -21.15
CA CYS A 461 -10.51 5.86 -21.71
C CYS A 461 -10.89 7.34 -21.46
N PRO A 462 -11.75 7.96 -22.31
CA PRO A 462 -12.13 9.36 -22.15
C PRO A 462 -12.77 9.69 -20.81
N GLU A 463 -13.48 8.74 -20.20
CA GLU A 463 -14.16 8.91 -18.92
C GLU A 463 -13.40 8.36 -17.72
N CYS A 464 -12.17 7.87 -17.94
CA CYS A 464 -11.33 7.28 -16.91
C CYS A 464 -10.62 8.35 -16.09
N VAL A 465 -10.37 8.04 -14.81
CA VAL A 465 -9.62 8.92 -13.91
C VAL A 465 -8.37 8.20 -13.43
N ASP A 466 -7.21 8.64 -13.90
CA ASP A 466 -5.91 8.07 -13.55
C ASP A 466 -5.30 8.80 -12.33
N TYR A 467 -5.53 8.25 -11.14
CA TYR A 467 -5.00 8.83 -9.90
C TYR A 467 -3.50 8.56 -9.72
N ALA A 468 -2.92 7.58 -10.41
CA ALA A 468 -1.47 7.36 -10.39
C ALA A 468 -0.74 8.46 -11.19
N ALA A 469 -1.29 8.86 -12.34
CA ALA A 469 -0.73 9.92 -13.16
C ALA A 469 -0.87 11.30 -12.51
N ASP A 470 -1.99 11.57 -11.83
CA ASP A 470 -2.23 12.80 -11.08
C ASP A 470 -2.93 12.55 -9.74
N PRO A 471 -2.17 12.29 -8.65
CA PRO A 471 -2.75 12.08 -7.33
C PRO A 471 -3.55 13.26 -6.79
N MET A 472 -3.39 14.47 -7.33
CA MET A 472 -4.14 15.65 -6.88
C MET A 472 -5.62 15.57 -7.26
N LEU A 473 -6.00 14.70 -8.21
CA LEU A 473 -7.39 14.46 -8.59
C LEU A 473 -8.25 13.97 -7.42
N ILE A 474 -7.65 13.37 -6.39
CA ILE A 474 -8.37 12.96 -5.16
C ILE A 474 -8.95 14.15 -4.38
N LEU A 475 -8.43 15.35 -4.60
CA LEU A 475 -8.90 16.59 -4.00
C LEU A 475 -9.90 17.33 -4.89
N LYS A 476 -10.23 16.80 -6.07
CA LYS A 476 -11.11 17.48 -7.02
C LYS A 476 -12.58 17.22 -6.67
N GLU A 477 -13.36 18.30 -6.65
CA GLU A 477 -14.73 18.32 -6.13
C GLU A 477 -15.83 17.83 -7.10
N PRO A 478 -17.00 17.42 -6.55
CA PRO A 478 -17.26 17.23 -5.12
C PRO A 478 -16.67 15.91 -4.61
N ILE A 479 -15.89 15.99 -3.52
CA ILE A 479 -15.24 14.82 -2.88
C ILE A 479 -16.23 14.13 -1.91
N LYS A 480 -17.12 14.91 -1.30
CA LYS A 480 -18.27 14.44 -0.53
C LYS A 480 -19.56 14.78 -1.26
N PRO A 481 -20.64 14.03 -1.03
CA PRO A 481 -21.95 14.40 -1.54
C PRO A 481 -22.32 15.83 -1.16
N SER A 482 -22.85 16.57 -2.12
CA SER A 482 -23.33 17.93 -1.92
C SER A 482 -24.58 18.01 -1.06
N GLN A 483 -25.22 16.86 -0.81
CA GLN A 483 -26.36 16.69 0.08
C GLN A 483 -25.98 15.85 1.29
N SER A 484 -26.46 16.25 2.47
CA SER A 484 -26.21 15.53 3.71
C SER A 484 -27.00 14.22 3.83
N LYS A 485 -28.16 14.12 3.15
CA LYS A 485 -28.98 12.92 3.09
C LYS A 485 -28.84 12.28 1.71
N ILE A 486 -28.48 11.01 1.68
CA ILE A 486 -28.39 10.21 0.46
C ILE A 486 -29.79 9.69 0.14
N THR A 487 -30.29 10.07 -1.03
CA THR A 487 -31.63 9.68 -1.50
C THR A 487 -31.58 8.94 -2.83
N TRP A 488 -30.40 8.54 -3.30
CA TRP A 488 -30.22 7.75 -4.52
C TRP A 488 -29.62 6.37 -4.20
N TYR A 489 -29.84 5.42 -5.10
CA TYR A 489 -29.22 4.10 -5.01
C TYR A 489 -27.81 4.09 -5.63
N THR A 490 -26.89 3.42 -4.95
CA THR A 490 -25.52 3.16 -5.39
C THR A 490 -25.40 1.80 -6.11
N SER A 491 -24.23 1.50 -6.65
CA SER A 491 -23.96 0.32 -7.49
C SER A 491 -24.11 -1.03 -6.76
N ASP A 492 -24.05 -1.04 -5.44
CA ASP A 492 -24.31 -2.18 -4.56
C ASP A 492 -25.80 -2.49 -4.38
N ALA A 493 -26.71 -1.59 -4.80
CA ALA A 493 -28.13 -1.83 -4.68
C ALA A 493 -28.60 -3.02 -5.54
N ALA A 494 -29.63 -3.71 -5.07
CA ALA A 494 -30.23 -4.83 -5.79
C ALA A 494 -30.73 -4.45 -7.20
N ASP A 495 -30.78 -5.46 -8.08
CA ASP A 495 -31.29 -5.31 -9.45
C ASP A 495 -32.68 -4.66 -9.47
N GLY A 496 -32.87 -3.72 -10.40
CA GLY A 496 -34.10 -2.94 -10.52
C GLY A 496 -34.14 -1.66 -9.67
N LYS A 497 -33.17 -1.42 -8.78
CA LYS A 497 -33.00 -0.14 -8.05
C LYS A 497 -31.91 0.75 -8.62
N ARG A 498 -30.84 0.14 -9.14
CA ARG A 498 -29.67 0.86 -9.69
C ARG A 498 -30.05 1.73 -10.88
N GLY A 499 -29.60 2.99 -10.87
CA GLY A 499 -29.89 3.95 -11.94
C GLY A 499 -31.38 4.29 -12.07
N ARG A 500 -32.18 4.05 -11.03
CA ARG A 500 -33.62 4.34 -11.00
C ARG A 500 -33.93 5.45 -10.02
N CYS A 501 -35.00 6.18 -10.30
CA CYS A 501 -35.47 7.32 -9.52
C CYS A 501 -36.98 7.46 -9.59
N GLY A 502 -37.52 8.33 -8.75
CA GLY A 502 -38.94 8.66 -8.67
C GLY A 502 -39.70 7.88 -7.60
N PRO A 503 -40.99 8.24 -7.40
CA PRO A 503 -41.84 7.67 -6.35
C PRO A 503 -42.19 6.17 -6.54
N GLN A 504 -42.01 5.64 -7.74
CA GLN A 504 -42.23 4.23 -8.08
C GLN A 504 -41.11 3.30 -7.60
N ILE A 505 -39.95 3.86 -7.27
CA ILE A 505 -38.81 3.10 -6.77
C ILE A 505 -38.90 3.08 -5.24
N PRO A 506 -38.60 1.94 -4.58
CA PRO A 506 -38.62 1.87 -3.12
C PRO A 506 -37.90 3.06 -2.48
N PRO A 507 -38.51 3.74 -1.49
CA PRO A 507 -37.91 4.91 -0.89
C PRO A 507 -36.68 4.56 -0.07
N ILE A 508 -35.74 5.50 0.02
CA ILE A 508 -34.55 5.44 0.88
C ILE A 508 -34.84 6.28 2.12
N ASP A 509 -34.89 5.65 3.29
CA ASP A 509 -35.27 6.28 4.56
C ASP A 509 -36.54 7.15 4.45
N GLY A 510 -37.59 6.55 3.87
CA GLY A 510 -38.89 7.18 3.64
C GLY A 510 -38.91 8.29 2.59
N THR A 511 -37.79 8.56 1.91
CA THR A 511 -37.70 9.58 0.85
C THR A 511 -37.69 8.90 -0.52
N PRO A 512 -38.52 9.33 -1.49
CA PRO A 512 -38.48 8.79 -2.84
C PRO A 512 -37.09 8.85 -3.45
N ALA A 513 -36.73 7.82 -4.23
CA ALA A 513 -35.41 7.72 -4.80
C ALA A 513 -35.15 8.90 -5.77
N THR A 514 -33.99 9.55 -5.64
CA THR A 514 -33.53 10.59 -6.55
C THR A 514 -32.39 10.06 -7.41
N CYS A 515 -31.96 10.87 -8.36
CA CYS A 515 -30.68 10.68 -9.02
C CYS A 515 -29.58 11.39 -8.22
N ASN A 516 -28.32 10.94 -8.36
CA ASN A 516 -27.21 11.57 -7.66
C ASN A 516 -26.96 12.97 -8.26
N PRO A 517 -27.18 14.07 -7.52
CA PRO A 517 -27.05 15.42 -8.06
C PRO A 517 -25.62 15.78 -8.48
N ASP A 518 -24.63 15.07 -7.94
CA ASP A 518 -23.23 15.30 -8.22
C ASP A 518 -22.73 14.48 -9.41
N ASP A 519 -23.49 13.48 -9.88
CA ASP A 519 -23.09 12.62 -10.99
C ASP A 519 -23.42 13.25 -12.36
N GLU A 520 -22.40 13.79 -13.03
CA GLU A 520 -22.53 14.42 -14.35
C GLU A 520 -23.14 13.47 -15.41
N LYS A 521 -23.04 12.15 -15.21
CA LYS A 521 -23.59 11.14 -16.12
C LYS A 521 -25.03 10.74 -15.80
N ALA A 522 -25.49 11.00 -14.58
CA ALA A 522 -26.74 10.43 -14.08
C ALA A 522 -27.46 11.32 -13.05
N HIS A 523 -27.48 12.64 -13.24
CA HIS A 523 -28.12 13.59 -12.30
C HIS A 523 -29.57 13.94 -12.63
N CYS A 524 -30.07 13.57 -13.82
CA CYS A 524 -31.46 13.83 -14.20
C CYS A 524 -32.31 12.57 -14.10
N CYS A 525 -33.50 12.71 -13.52
CA CYS A 525 -34.51 11.67 -13.49
C CYS A 525 -35.50 11.83 -14.64
N SER A 526 -35.58 10.82 -15.50
CA SER A 526 -36.59 10.76 -16.56
C SER A 526 -37.99 10.51 -16.00
N ASN A 527 -39.03 10.84 -16.78
CA ASN A 527 -40.41 10.49 -16.43
C ASN A 527 -40.65 8.96 -16.33
N GLY A 528 -39.81 8.14 -16.95
CA GLY A 528 -39.80 6.68 -16.80
C GLY A 528 -39.13 6.18 -15.51
N GLY A 529 -38.53 7.08 -14.71
CA GLY A 529 -37.82 6.75 -13.49
C GLY A 529 -36.43 6.18 -13.71
N TYR A 530 -35.71 6.69 -14.70
CA TYR A 530 -34.31 6.32 -14.98
C TYR A 530 -33.42 7.54 -14.79
N CYS A 531 -32.24 7.31 -14.20
CA CYS A 531 -31.21 8.33 -14.07
C CYS A 531 -30.33 8.38 -15.32
N GLY A 532 -30.06 9.60 -15.80
CA GLY A 532 -29.18 9.86 -16.93
C GLY A 532 -28.86 11.34 -17.05
N ASN A 533 -28.23 11.74 -18.15
CA ASN A 533 -27.87 13.13 -18.43
C ASN A 533 -28.22 13.60 -19.85
N THR A 534 -28.96 12.79 -20.61
CA THR A 534 -29.40 13.15 -21.97
C THR A 534 -30.63 14.05 -21.93
N LYS A 535 -31.00 14.63 -23.08
CA LYS A 535 -32.21 15.46 -23.19
C LYS A 535 -33.48 14.70 -22.78
N GLU A 536 -33.56 13.40 -23.09
CA GLU A 536 -34.68 12.55 -22.70
C GLU A 536 -34.79 12.38 -21.18
N HIS A 537 -33.67 12.54 -20.45
CA HIS A 537 -33.63 12.48 -19.00
C HIS A 537 -33.82 13.83 -18.32
N CYS A 538 -33.35 14.93 -18.94
CA CYS A 538 -33.31 16.25 -18.31
C CYS A 538 -34.38 17.22 -18.81
N GLU A 539 -34.84 17.09 -20.06
CA GLU A 539 -35.70 18.08 -20.74
C GLU A 539 -37.13 17.55 -21.01
N CYS A 540 -37.48 16.36 -20.51
CA CYS A 540 -38.83 15.82 -20.67
C CYS A 540 -39.86 16.46 -19.73
N VAL A 541 -41.15 16.32 -20.07
CA VAL A 541 -42.24 16.72 -19.18
C VAL A 541 -42.22 15.83 -17.92
N GLY A 542 -42.05 16.46 -16.76
CA GLY A 542 -41.97 15.77 -15.46
C GLY A 542 -40.57 15.26 -15.09
N CYS A 543 -39.57 15.47 -15.95
CA CYS A 543 -38.18 15.20 -15.61
C CYS A 543 -37.68 16.14 -14.50
N VAL A 544 -36.73 15.67 -13.70
CA VAL A 544 -36.10 16.47 -12.63
C VAL A 544 -34.59 16.43 -12.77
N ASP A 545 -33.99 17.60 -12.99
CA ASP A 545 -32.55 17.80 -12.96
C ASP A 545 -32.09 18.09 -11.51
N PHE A 546 -31.60 17.06 -10.82
CA PHE A 546 -31.17 17.18 -9.42
C PHE A 546 -29.86 17.95 -9.26
N SER A 547 -29.06 18.12 -10.32
CA SER A 547 -27.85 18.96 -10.25
C SER A 547 -28.21 20.42 -9.95
N LYS A 548 -29.36 20.88 -10.47
CA LYS A 548 -29.92 22.23 -10.27
C LYS A 548 -30.95 22.29 -9.14
N ALA A 549 -31.77 21.24 -8.99
CA ALA A 549 -32.86 21.19 -8.02
C ALA A 549 -32.55 20.22 -6.87
N ARG A 550 -31.46 20.47 -6.14
CA ARG A 550 -30.98 19.58 -5.08
C ARG A 550 -32.03 19.37 -3.99
N ASP A 551 -32.70 20.43 -3.56
CA ASP A 551 -33.75 20.36 -2.53
C ASP A 551 -35.12 19.93 -3.07
N PHE A 552 -35.19 19.41 -4.29
CA PHE A 552 -36.43 18.93 -4.88
C PHE A 552 -37.03 17.82 -4.03
N LYS A 553 -38.31 17.98 -3.69
CA LYS A 553 -39.10 16.97 -3.01
C LYS A 553 -40.23 16.56 -3.95
N TYR A 554 -40.28 15.28 -4.27
CA TYR A 554 -41.47 14.72 -4.88
C TYR A 554 -42.65 15.03 -3.98
N LYS A 555 -43.71 15.57 -4.58
CA LYS A 555 -44.99 15.67 -3.86
C LYS A 555 -45.36 14.25 -3.41
N PRO A 556 -45.81 14.08 -2.16
CA PRO A 556 -46.37 12.81 -1.73
C PRO A 556 -47.41 12.39 -2.76
N VAL A 557 -47.27 11.17 -3.27
CA VAL A 557 -48.35 10.57 -4.06
C VAL A 557 -49.50 10.42 -3.09
N GLU A 558 -50.60 11.13 -3.35
CA GLU A 558 -51.83 11.04 -2.56
C GLU A 558 -52.94 10.31 -3.32
N TRP A 559 -52.76 9.97 -4.60
CA TRP A 559 -53.72 9.24 -5.42
C TRP A 559 -53.01 8.39 -6.48
N TRP A 560 -53.63 7.28 -6.90
CA TRP A 560 -53.06 6.37 -7.91
C TRP A 560 -53.06 6.99 -9.31
N THR A 561 -51.87 7.11 -9.90
CA THR A 561 -51.69 7.51 -11.30
C THR A 561 -51.47 6.32 -12.21
N TYR A 562 -51.70 6.50 -13.52
CA TYR A 562 -51.48 5.45 -14.51
C TYR A 562 -50.02 5.01 -14.56
N ALA A 563 -49.09 5.93 -14.29
CA ALA A 563 -47.66 5.63 -14.24
C ALA A 563 -47.26 4.73 -13.06
N GLU A 564 -48.02 4.76 -11.96
CA GLU A 564 -47.70 3.98 -10.76
C GLU A 564 -48.29 2.58 -10.81
N LYS A 565 -49.59 2.48 -11.07
CA LYS A 565 -50.28 1.19 -11.18
C LYS A 565 -51.57 1.35 -11.99
N PRO A 566 -51.56 1.05 -13.29
CA PRO A 566 -52.72 1.20 -14.17
C PRO A 566 -54.01 0.58 -13.62
N ALA A 567 -53.90 -0.55 -12.92
CA ALA A 567 -55.04 -1.26 -12.33
C ALA A 567 -55.72 -0.52 -11.16
N ASN A 568 -55.02 0.43 -10.53
CA ASN A 568 -55.50 1.13 -9.34
C ASN A 568 -55.88 2.58 -9.63
N VAL A 569 -55.75 3.05 -10.87
CA VAL A 569 -56.15 4.41 -11.24
C VAL A 569 -57.61 4.65 -10.89
N GLY A 570 -57.84 5.75 -10.17
CA GLY A 570 -59.18 6.11 -9.71
C GLY A 570 -59.69 5.28 -8.52
N ARG A 571 -58.86 4.47 -7.85
CA ARG A 571 -59.18 3.85 -6.55
C ARG A 571 -58.84 4.80 -5.41
N CYS A 572 -59.68 4.84 -4.38
CA CYS A 572 -59.51 5.70 -3.20
C CYS A 572 -60.15 5.08 -1.95
N GLY A 573 -59.86 5.65 -0.78
CA GLY A 573 -60.45 5.26 0.50
C GLY A 573 -59.78 4.06 1.19
N PRO A 574 -60.21 3.72 2.42
CA PRO A 574 -59.51 2.76 3.29
C PRO A 574 -59.35 1.35 2.73
N ASP A 575 -60.26 0.96 1.83
CA ASP A 575 -60.28 -0.36 1.19
C ASP A 575 -59.43 -0.42 -0.10
N ALA A 576 -58.96 0.73 -0.60
CA ALA A 576 -58.01 0.75 -1.70
C ALA A 576 -56.64 0.23 -1.24
N GLU A 577 -55.91 -0.41 -2.17
CA GLU A 577 -54.51 -0.77 -1.95
C GLU A 577 -53.74 0.46 -1.50
N ARG A 578 -52.95 0.29 -0.44
CA ARG A 578 -52.13 1.37 0.12
C ARG A 578 -51.14 1.85 -0.93
N LEU A 579 -50.97 3.16 -0.97
CA LEU A 579 -49.93 3.78 -1.80
C LEU A 579 -48.54 3.26 -1.37
N PRO A 580 -47.51 3.37 -2.21
CA PRO A 580 -46.14 2.96 -1.84
C PRO A 580 -45.63 3.60 -0.53
N SER A 581 -46.18 4.76 -0.16
CA SER A 581 -45.92 5.46 1.11
C SER A 581 -46.59 4.82 2.34
N GLY A 582 -47.46 3.82 2.16
CA GLY A 582 -48.31 3.24 3.20
C GLY A 582 -49.58 4.04 3.50
N LYS A 583 -49.79 5.20 2.86
CA LYS A 583 -50.99 6.04 3.02
C LYS A 583 -52.21 5.51 2.27
N ILE A 584 -53.38 5.97 2.69
CA ILE A 584 -54.67 5.70 2.03
C ILE A 584 -54.78 6.57 0.78
N ALA A 585 -55.15 5.96 -0.36
CA ALA A 585 -55.31 6.71 -1.60
C ALA A 585 -56.51 7.66 -1.53
N LYS A 586 -56.28 8.92 -1.89
CA LYS A 586 -57.27 9.98 -2.06
C LYS A 586 -57.63 10.11 -3.55
N CYS A 587 -58.48 11.09 -3.87
CA CYS A 587 -58.71 11.52 -5.23
C CYS A 587 -58.01 12.85 -5.49
N ASP A 588 -57.58 13.07 -6.73
CA ASP A 588 -56.91 14.30 -7.16
C ASP A 588 -57.88 15.49 -6.98
N PRO A 589 -57.61 16.44 -6.07
CA PRO A 589 -58.50 17.57 -5.79
C PRO A 589 -58.60 18.56 -6.97
N ASP A 590 -57.57 18.59 -7.82
CA ASP A 590 -57.49 19.46 -9.01
C ASP A 590 -58.01 18.74 -10.28
N GLY A 591 -58.21 17.42 -10.20
CA GLY A 591 -58.66 16.58 -11.31
C GLY A 591 -60.17 16.64 -11.60
N GLU A 592 -60.59 16.00 -12.69
CA GLU A 592 -62.03 15.88 -13.04
C GLU A 592 -62.81 14.93 -12.11
N ALA A 593 -62.11 14.06 -11.38
CA ALA A 593 -62.67 13.03 -10.52
C ALA A 593 -62.17 13.22 -9.07
N TYR A 594 -62.62 14.31 -8.43
CA TYR A 594 -62.08 14.79 -7.15
C TYR A 594 -62.80 14.26 -5.90
N CYS A 595 -63.85 13.46 -6.06
CA CYS A 595 -64.60 12.90 -4.94
C CYS A 595 -64.41 11.39 -4.83
N CYS A 596 -64.13 10.89 -3.63
CA CYS A 596 -64.06 9.47 -3.35
C CYS A 596 -65.43 8.93 -2.92
N SER A 597 -65.98 8.01 -3.71
CA SER A 597 -67.23 7.33 -3.38
C SER A 597 -67.06 6.31 -2.27
N ARG A 598 -68.16 5.92 -1.61
CA ARG A 598 -68.19 4.81 -0.64
C ARG A 598 -67.69 3.48 -1.21
N SER A 599 -67.79 3.28 -2.52
CA SER A 599 -67.27 2.08 -3.20
C SER A 599 -65.76 2.13 -3.48
N GLY A 600 -65.08 3.18 -3.02
CA GLY A 600 -63.63 3.32 -3.14
C GLY A 600 -63.15 3.71 -4.53
N TYR A 601 -63.96 4.50 -5.26
CA TYR A 601 -63.60 5.03 -6.57
C TYR A 601 -63.76 6.54 -6.65
N CYS A 602 -62.81 7.17 -7.34
CA CYS A 602 -62.80 8.57 -7.69
C CYS A 602 -63.78 8.88 -8.82
N GLY A 603 -64.54 9.97 -8.66
CA GLY A 603 -65.47 10.45 -9.66
C GLY A 603 -65.98 11.85 -9.34
N ARG A 604 -67.08 12.24 -9.99
CA ARG A 604 -67.75 13.53 -9.81
C ARG A 604 -69.27 13.36 -9.84
N GLY A 605 -69.99 14.31 -9.26
CA GLY A 605 -71.46 14.29 -9.17
C GLY A 605 -71.97 13.72 -7.84
N SER A 606 -73.29 13.72 -7.66
CA SER A 606 -73.97 13.37 -6.40
C SER A 606 -73.55 12.00 -5.85
N ASP A 607 -73.40 11.02 -6.74
CA ASP A 607 -73.08 9.62 -6.36
C ASP A 607 -71.67 9.46 -5.77
N TYR A 608 -70.79 10.43 -6.03
CA TYR A 608 -69.40 10.43 -5.56
C TYR A 608 -69.14 11.49 -4.49
N CYS A 609 -69.84 12.63 -4.52
CA CYS A 609 -69.55 13.77 -3.66
C CYS A 609 -70.58 13.99 -2.53
N GLU A 610 -71.81 13.51 -2.69
CA GLU A 610 -72.94 13.81 -1.79
C GLU A 610 -73.45 12.57 -1.05
N CYS A 611 -72.76 11.43 -1.18
CA CYS A 611 -73.12 10.22 -0.46
C CYS A 611 -72.65 10.23 1.00
N LEU A 612 -73.34 9.48 1.86
CA LEU A 612 -72.91 9.31 3.25
C LEU A 612 -71.57 8.56 3.32
N GLY A 613 -70.53 9.23 3.81
CA GLY A 613 -69.15 8.69 3.88
C GLY A 613 -68.30 8.96 2.63
N CYS A 614 -68.83 9.66 1.62
CA CYS A 614 -68.04 10.19 0.51
C CYS A 614 -67.15 11.34 0.99
N VAL A 615 -66.01 11.53 0.33
CA VAL A 615 -65.08 12.64 0.62
C VAL A 615 -64.85 13.46 -0.63
N ASP A 616 -65.21 14.75 -0.57
CA ASP A 616 -64.93 15.75 -1.61
C ASP A 616 -63.57 16.41 -1.32
N PHE A 617 -62.50 15.91 -1.95
CA PHE A 617 -61.14 16.42 -1.75
C PHE A 617 -60.94 17.81 -2.35
N LYS A 618 -61.81 18.26 -3.27
CA LYS A 618 -61.74 19.63 -3.80
C LYS A 618 -62.20 20.65 -2.76
N LYS A 619 -63.18 20.30 -1.92
CA LYS A 619 -63.62 21.13 -0.77
C LYS A 619 -62.77 20.91 0.47
N HIS A 620 -62.25 19.70 0.66
CA HIS A 620 -61.47 19.29 1.83
C HIS A 620 -60.12 18.68 1.40
N PRO A 621 -59.21 19.47 0.82
CA PRO A 621 -57.94 18.95 0.28
C PRO A 621 -57.05 18.34 1.36
N ASP A 622 -57.15 18.81 2.60
CA ASP A 622 -56.34 18.35 3.72
C ASP A 622 -56.97 17.16 4.48
N TYR A 623 -58.07 16.58 3.99
CA TYR A 623 -58.72 15.44 4.63
C TYR A 623 -57.83 14.19 4.61
N GLU A 624 -57.70 13.52 5.75
CA GLU A 624 -57.00 12.24 5.93
C GLU A 624 -57.98 11.22 6.52
N TYR A 625 -57.87 9.97 6.08
CA TYR A 625 -58.76 8.86 6.47
C TYR A 625 -58.40 8.21 7.80
#